data_AF-A0A5J5CJG3-F1
#
_entry.id   AF-A0A5J5CJG3-F1
#
_cell.length_a   1.000
_cell.length_b   1.000
_cell.length_c   1.000
_cell.angle_alpha   90.00
_cell.angle_beta   90.00
_cell.angle_gamma   90.00
#
_symmetry.space_group_name_H-M   'P 1'
#
loop_
_entity.id
_entity.type
_entity.pdbx_description
1 polymer ?
#
loop_
_entity_poly.entity_id
_entity_poly.type
_entity_poly.pdbx_seq_one_letter_code
_entity_poly.pdbx_strand_id
1 'polypeptide(L)'
;MFVSKKFYYITLLRDPVSRYLSEWRHVQRGATWKTSLHMCDGRTPTPEELPSCYEGSDWSGCTLQQFMDCPYNLANNRQVRMLADLSLVGCYNMSTVPEKKRAQLLLESAKKNLRDMAFFGLTEYQRKTQFLFERTFRLRFIRPFMQYNSTRAAGVDLDNTTVQRIEELNELDMELYDYARDLFQQRYQYTRQQERRQQRIKNHLQQSHQGLGLGVNLWPSHGRQSSVSTLEDGEGEREEGEEGGRTEEAGSRLPTEDYMNQIINR
;
A
#
# COMPACT_ATOMS: atom_id res chain seq x y z
N MET A 1 38.48 -1.97 7.38
CA MET A 1 37.43 -1.98 6.34
C MET A 1 36.11 -1.70 7.03
N PHE A 2 35.58 -0.47 6.96
CA PHE A 2 34.29 -0.16 7.57
C PHE A 2 33.19 -0.81 6.72
N VAL A 3 32.50 -1.80 7.28
CA VAL A 3 31.30 -2.36 6.65
C VAL A 3 30.22 -1.29 6.74
N SER A 4 29.89 -0.66 5.61
CA SER A 4 28.76 0.28 5.54
C SER A 4 27.47 -0.50 5.83
N LYS A 5 26.76 -0.11 6.90
CA LYS A 5 25.44 -0.68 7.21
C LYS A 5 24.46 -0.35 6.08
N LYS A 6 23.67 -1.33 5.66
CA LYS A 6 22.58 -1.14 4.69
C LYS A 6 21.26 -1.04 5.44
N PHE A 7 20.50 0.01 5.17
CA PHE A 7 19.17 0.21 5.74
C PHE A 7 18.13 0.06 4.63
N TYR A 8 17.12 -0.78 4.85
CA TYR A 8 16.03 -1.02 3.91
C TYR A 8 14.75 -0.42 4.50
N TYR A 9 14.37 0.76 4.00
CA TYR A 9 13.15 1.43 4.43
C TYR A 9 11.93 0.75 3.80
N ILE A 10 10.89 0.60 4.62
CA ILE A 10 9.58 0.09 4.20
C ILE A 10 8.46 0.94 4.78
N THR A 11 7.30 0.97 4.12
CA THR A 11 6.11 1.66 4.64
C THR A 11 4.81 1.01 4.16
N LEU A 12 3.68 1.45 4.72
CA LEU A 12 2.34 1.13 4.25
C LEU A 12 1.59 2.44 3.98
N LEU A 13 0.83 2.48 2.89
CA LEU A 13 -0.08 3.57 2.56
C LEU A 13 -1.53 3.09 2.63
N ARG A 14 -2.43 4.06 2.66
CA ARG A 14 -3.88 3.85 2.67
C ARG A 14 -4.52 4.99 1.87
N ASP A 15 -5.67 4.69 1.28
CA ASP A 15 -6.56 5.68 0.70
C ASP A 15 -6.69 6.91 1.64
N PRO A 16 -6.44 8.14 1.15
CA PRO A 16 -6.37 9.31 2.01
C PRO A 16 -7.66 9.61 2.76
N VAL A 17 -8.84 9.44 2.14
CA VAL A 17 -10.13 9.66 2.81
C VAL A 17 -10.30 8.67 3.96
N SER A 18 -10.15 7.37 3.67
CA SER A 18 -10.23 6.30 4.67
C SER A 18 -9.20 6.45 5.79
N ARG A 19 -7.98 6.87 5.46
CA ARG A 19 -6.90 7.13 6.41
C ARG A 19 -7.24 8.32 7.30
N TYR A 20 -7.72 9.42 6.74
CA TYR A 20 -8.10 10.64 7.44
C TYR A 20 -9.23 10.38 8.44
N LEU A 21 -10.30 9.70 8.00
CA LEU A 21 -11.42 9.32 8.86
C LEU A 21 -11.00 8.36 9.98
N SER A 22 -10.12 7.40 9.66
CA SER A 22 -9.57 6.49 10.66
C SER A 22 -8.75 7.22 11.72
N GLU A 23 -8.00 8.26 11.32
CA GLU A 23 -7.25 9.11 12.23
C GLU A 23 -8.17 9.97 13.09
N TRP A 24 -9.17 10.63 12.49
CA TRP A 24 -10.20 11.37 13.22
C TRP A 24 -10.84 10.51 14.31
N ARG A 25 -11.30 9.30 13.98
CA ARG A 25 -11.86 8.36 14.97
C ARG A 25 -10.85 7.95 16.05
N HIS A 26 -9.55 8.04 15.78
CA HIS A 26 -8.50 7.80 16.78
C HIS A 26 -8.30 8.99 17.70
N VAL A 27 -8.29 10.19 17.14
CA VAL A 27 -8.17 11.44 17.88
C VAL A 27 -9.40 11.66 18.75
N GLN A 28 -10.61 11.40 18.22
CA GLN A 28 -11.87 11.48 18.95
C GLN A 28 -11.90 10.60 20.22
N ARG A 29 -11.09 9.54 20.28
CA ARG A 29 -10.95 8.65 21.46
C ARG A 29 -9.67 8.90 22.27
N GLY A 30 -9.00 10.03 22.06
CA GLY A 30 -7.89 10.51 22.88
C GLY A 30 -6.48 10.36 22.29
N ALA A 31 -6.32 9.92 21.04
CA ALA A 31 -4.99 9.94 20.43
C ALA A 31 -4.54 11.36 20.10
N THR A 32 -3.26 11.64 20.37
CA THR A 32 -2.63 12.95 20.09
C THR A 32 -1.29 12.83 19.39
N TRP A 33 -0.53 11.76 19.70
CA TRP A 33 0.89 11.63 19.32
C TRP A 33 1.74 12.83 19.74
N LYS A 34 1.35 13.56 20.79
CA LYS A 34 1.97 14.82 21.24
C LYS A 34 3.44 14.72 21.68
N THR A 35 3.94 13.50 21.90
CA THR A 35 5.35 13.24 22.20
C THR A 35 6.23 13.07 20.94
N SER A 36 5.63 13.20 19.74
CA SER A 36 6.37 13.17 18.49
C SER A 36 7.32 14.37 18.41
N LEU A 37 8.59 14.10 18.13
CA LEU A 37 9.63 15.14 18.15
C LEU A 37 9.55 16.10 16.95
N HIS A 38 9.06 15.62 15.81
CA HIS A 38 9.03 16.39 14.55
C HIS A 38 10.41 16.96 14.16
N MET A 39 11.48 16.18 14.39
CA MET A 39 12.86 16.59 14.10
C MET A 39 13.04 16.91 12.61
N CYS A 40 13.53 18.11 12.32
CA CYS A 40 13.95 18.55 11.00
C CYS A 40 15.11 19.55 11.15
N ASP A 41 16.14 19.43 10.31
CA ASP A 41 17.38 20.23 10.39
C ASP A 41 17.99 20.32 11.80
N GLY A 42 17.95 19.21 12.54
CA GLY A 42 18.58 19.08 13.86
C GLY A 42 17.82 19.71 15.02
N ARG A 43 16.58 20.19 14.84
CA ARG A 43 15.74 20.74 15.92
C ARG A 43 14.28 20.31 15.83
N THR A 44 13.53 20.53 16.92
CA THR A 44 12.07 20.40 16.96
C THR A 44 11.40 21.73 16.57
N PRO A 45 10.18 21.72 16.02
CA PRO A 45 9.42 22.94 15.72
C PRO A 45 8.99 23.65 17.00
N THR A 46 8.80 24.97 16.93
CA THR A 46 8.20 25.75 18.02
C THR A 46 6.66 25.65 17.99
N PRO A 47 5.96 26.01 19.09
CA PRO A 47 4.49 26.08 19.09
C PRO A 47 3.90 27.03 18.04
N GLU A 48 4.65 28.07 17.63
CA GLU A 48 4.26 28.99 16.56
C GLU A 48 4.39 28.34 15.17
N GLU A 49 5.42 27.51 14.96
CA GLU A 49 5.62 26.75 13.72
C GLU A 49 4.65 25.56 13.60
N LEU A 50 4.21 24.99 14.73
CA LEU A 50 3.28 23.87 14.80
C LEU A 50 2.28 24.04 15.96
N PRO A 51 1.19 24.82 15.75
CA PRO A 51 0.16 25.02 16.77
C PRO A 51 -0.66 23.75 17.07
N SER A 52 -1.30 23.71 18.25
CA SER A 52 -2.15 22.58 18.71
C SER A 52 -3.63 22.80 18.37
N CYS A 53 -4.36 21.75 17.94
CA CYS A 53 -5.79 21.86 17.53
C CYS A 53 -6.76 21.77 18.69
N TYR A 54 -6.21 21.58 19.88
CA TYR A 54 -6.95 21.35 21.10
C TYR A 54 -6.24 22.04 22.24
N GLU A 55 -7.05 22.40 23.23
CA GLU A 55 -6.59 22.86 24.53
C GLU A 55 -6.56 21.68 25.51
N GLY A 56 -5.71 21.73 26.52
CA GLY A 56 -5.64 20.69 27.55
C GLY A 56 -4.86 19.44 27.14
N SER A 57 -5.33 18.26 27.55
CA SER A 57 -4.56 17.00 27.46
C SER A 57 -4.61 16.32 26.10
N ASP A 58 -5.74 16.43 25.40
CA ASP A 58 -6.05 15.74 24.15
C ASP A 58 -7.28 16.36 23.46
N TRP A 59 -7.66 15.78 22.32
CA TRP A 59 -8.78 16.24 21.49
C TRP A 59 -9.95 15.24 21.50
N SER A 60 -10.18 14.58 22.64
CA SER A 60 -11.27 13.61 22.80
C SER A 60 -12.63 14.26 22.55
N GLY A 61 -13.53 13.52 21.90
CA GLY A 61 -14.88 13.99 21.59
C GLY A 61 -14.98 14.97 20.43
N CYS A 62 -13.87 15.36 19.77
CA CYS A 62 -13.95 16.25 18.61
C CYS A 62 -14.86 15.70 17.51
N THR A 63 -15.69 16.59 16.95
CA THR A 63 -16.53 16.26 15.79
C THR A 63 -15.68 16.20 14.53
N LEU A 64 -16.18 15.56 13.46
CA LEU A 64 -15.49 15.55 12.18
C LEU A 64 -15.31 16.99 11.65
N GLN A 65 -16.31 17.85 11.82
CA GLN A 65 -16.25 19.25 11.43
C GLN A 65 -15.11 19.98 12.14
N GLN A 66 -15.02 19.89 13.48
CA GLN A 66 -13.91 20.49 14.24
C GLN A 66 -12.55 19.96 13.80
N PHE A 67 -12.48 18.67 13.47
CA PHE A 67 -11.26 18.04 12.98
C PHE A 67 -10.83 18.58 11.62
N MET A 68 -11.77 18.82 10.70
CA MET A 68 -11.53 19.41 9.38
C MET A 68 -11.23 20.91 9.42
N ASP A 69 -11.82 21.64 10.37
CA ASP A 69 -11.72 23.11 10.44
C ASP A 69 -10.39 23.59 11.02
N CYS A 70 -9.63 22.73 11.68
CA CYS A 70 -8.32 23.10 12.22
C CYS A 70 -7.27 23.20 11.09
N PRO A 71 -6.75 24.40 10.76
CA PRO A 71 -5.86 24.59 9.61
C PRO A 71 -4.47 23.96 9.78
N TYR A 72 -4.03 23.75 11.02
CA TYR A 72 -2.74 23.15 11.36
C TYR A 72 -2.87 21.67 11.79
N ASN A 73 -4.01 21.02 11.47
CA ASN A 73 -4.20 19.59 11.74
C ASN A 73 -3.18 18.74 10.97
N LEU A 74 -2.32 18.03 11.72
CA LEU A 74 -1.32 17.13 11.16
C LEU A 74 -1.91 15.90 10.44
N ALA A 75 -3.22 15.68 10.50
CA ALA A 75 -3.89 14.71 9.65
C ALA A 75 -3.87 15.13 8.18
N ASN A 76 -3.88 16.43 7.87
CA ASN A 76 -3.87 16.93 6.49
C ASN A 76 -2.55 16.54 5.80
N ASN A 77 -2.65 15.93 4.61
CA ASN A 77 -1.51 15.50 3.79
C ASN A 77 -0.42 14.74 4.57
N ARG A 78 -0.85 13.89 5.53
CA ARG A 78 0.07 13.19 6.44
C ARG A 78 1.03 12.29 5.69
N GLN A 79 0.57 11.54 4.68
CA GLN A 79 1.43 10.57 3.98
C GLN A 79 2.54 11.29 3.21
N VAL A 80 2.20 12.36 2.49
CA VAL A 80 3.18 13.22 1.79
C VAL A 80 4.15 13.84 2.79
N ARG A 81 3.64 14.49 3.86
CA ARG A 81 4.50 15.16 4.85
C ARG A 81 5.47 14.19 5.53
N MET A 82 5.04 12.96 5.82
CA MET A 82 5.88 11.97 6.50
C MET A 82 6.84 11.22 5.58
N LEU A 83 6.63 11.25 4.27
CA LEU A 83 7.51 10.62 3.28
C LEU A 83 8.46 11.59 2.60
N ALA A 84 8.12 12.88 2.55
CA ALA A 84 8.95 13.92 1.98
C ALA A 84 10.16 14.26 2.86
N ASP A 85 11.21 14.77 2.22
CA ASP A 85 12.26 15.52 2.89
C ASP A 85 11.77 16.95 3.16
N LEU A 86 11.50 17.25 4.44
CA LEU A 86 10.96 18.54 4.87
C LEU A 86 12.02 19.66 4.84
N SER A 87 13.32 19.34 4.81
CA SER A 87 14.38 20.36 4.73
C SER A 87 14.29 21.17 3.43
N LEU A 88 13.79 20.54 2.36
CA LEU A 88 13.57 21.16 1.04
C LEU A 88 12.62 22.36 1.06
N VAL A 89 11.80 22.47 2.11
CA VAL A 89 10.78 23.50 2.25
C VAL A 89 10.92 24.30 3.54
N GLY A 90 12.10 24.31 4.15
CA GLY A 90 12.32 25.03 5.42
C GLY A 90 11.59 24.40 6.60
N CYS A 91 11.48 23.07 6.62
CA CYS A 91 10.84 22.31 7.69
C CYS A 91 9.39 22.75 7.95
N TYR A 92 9.05 23.08 9.19
CA TYR A 92 7.71 23.51 9.60
C TYR A 92 7.49 25.03 9.47
N ASN A 93 8.49 25.79 9.02
CA ASN A 93 8.32 27.22 8.77
C ASN A 93 7.63 27.45 7.42
N MET A 94 6.34 27.72 7.47
CA MET A 94 5.47 27.93 6.32
C MET A 94 5.78 29.21 5.52
N SER A 95 6.54 30.16 6.09
CA SER A 95 6.86 31.44 5.44
C SER A 95 8.08 31.39 4.51
N THR A 96 8.85 30.30 4.54
CA THR A 96 10.11 30.18 3.77
C THR A 96 9.91 29.99 2.28
N VAL A 97 8.85 29.26 1.90
CA VAL A 97 8.56 28.88 0.52
C VAL A 97 7.08 29.12 0.24
N PRO A 98 6.71 29.77 -0.88
CA PRO A 98 5.30 29.95 -1.26
C PRO A 98 4.54 28.63 -1.29
N GLU A 99 3.32 28.62 -0.78
CA GLU A 99 2.51 27.41 -0.56
C GLU A 99 2.45 26.47 -1.77
N LYS A 100 2.13 27.01 -2.95
CA LYS A 100 2.08 26.21 -4.20
C LYS A 100 3.41 25.54 -4.53
N LYS A 101 4.54 26.24 -4.30
CA LYS A 101 5.86 25.69 -4.55
C LYS A 101 6.24 24.66 -3.50
N ARG A 102 5.88 24.91 -2.24
CA ARG A 102 6.05 23.99 -1.12
C ARG A 102 5.31 22.68 -1.37
N ALA A 103 4.04 22.74 -1.76
CA ALA A 103 3.22 21.59 -2.12
C ALA A 103 3.87 20.73 -3.21
N GLN A 104 4.32 21.37 -4.30
CA GLN A 104 5.01 20.68 -5.40
C GLN A 104 6.29 19.97 -4.92
N LEU A 105 7.14 20.66 -4.14
CA LEU A 105 8.40 20.10 -3.64
C LEU A 105 8.16 18.90 -2.72
N LEU A 106 7.17 19.00 -1.82
CA LEU A 106 6.79 17.91 -0.92
C LEU A 106 6.28 16.69 -1.67
N LEU A 107 5.37 16.88 -2.64
CA LEU A 107 4.80 15.78 -3.42
C LEU A 107 5.88 15.04 -4.23
N GLU A 108 6.74 15.78 -4.93
CA GLU A 108 7.83 15.18 -5.71
C GLU A 108 8.85 14.45 -4.83
N SER A 109 9.18 15.03 -3.67
CA SER A 109 10.04 14.39 -2.68
C SER A 109 9.44 13.10 -2.13
N ALA A 110 8.15 13.12 -1.75
CA ALA A 110 7.44 11.95 -1.26
C ALA A 110 7.35 10.82 -2.31
N LYS A 111 7.00 11.15 -3.57
CA LYS A 111 6.98 10.18 -4.68
C LYS A 111 8.35 9.54 -4.91
N LYS A 112 9.41 10.36 -4.92
CA LYS A 112 10.78 9.88 -5.06
C LYS A 112 11.17 8.96 -3.90
N ASN A 113 10.99 9.39 -2.66
CA ASN A 113 11.37 8.61 -1.49
C ASN A 113 10.61 7.30 -1.41
N LEU A 114 9.29 7.31 -1.66
CA LEU A 114 8.46 6.10 -1.70
C LEU A 114 8.92 5.11 -2.77
N ARG A 115 9.24 5.59 -3.98
CA ARG A 115 9.75 4.76 -5.07
C ARG A 115 11.10 4.14 -4.71
N ASP A 116 11.97 4.90 -4.05
CA ASP A 116 13.33 4.48 -3.71
C ASP A 116 13.38 3.55 -2.47
N MET A 117 12.29 3.45 -1.69
CA MET A 117 12.16 2.47 -0.61
C MET A 117 12.27 1.03 -1.14
N ALA A 118 12.82 0.14 -0.29
CA ALA A 118 12.96 -1.27 -0.62
C ALA A 118 11.60 -1.93 -0.88
N PHE A 119 10.57 -1.53 -0.13
CA PHE A 119 9.22 -2.04 -0.28
C PHE A 119 8.20 -1.03 0.25
N PHE A 120 7.01 -0.99 -0.34
CA PHE A 120 5.84 -0.42 0.31
C PHE A 120 4.60 -1.25 -0.03
N GLY A 121 3.62 -1.23 0.87
CA GLY A 121 2.35 -1.90 0.72
C GLY A 121 1.17 -0.95 0.75
N LEU A 122 0.02 -1.46 0.32
CA LEU A 122 -1.27 -0.75 0.37
C LEU A 122 -2.24 -1.53 1.25
N THR A 123 -2.97 -0.81 2.09
CA THR A 123 -3.86 -1.39 3.11
C THR A 123 -5.05 -2.14 2.49
N GLU A 124 -5.45 -1.72 1.30
CA GLU A 124 -6.54 -2.22 0.47
C GLU A 124 -6.18 -3.53 -0.25
N TYR A 125 -4.89 -3.89 -0.29
CA TYR A 125 -4.38 -5.05 -1.04
C TYR A 125 -3.50 -5.97 -0.19
N GLN A 126 -4.00 -6.42 0.97
CA GLN A 126 -3.23 -7.19 1.96
C GLN A 126 -2.48 -8.40 1.38
N ARG A 127 -3.13 -9.20 0.52
CA ARG A 127 -2.50 -10.37 -0.12
C ARG A 127 -1.42 -10.02 -1.13
N LYS A 128 -1.62 -8.95 -1.93
CA LYS A 128 -0.60 -8.46 -2.88
C LYS A 128 0.58 -7.86 -2.12
N THR A 129 0.30 -7.16 -1.01
CA THR A 129 1.30 -6.60 -0.08
C THR A 129 2.15 -7.73 0.50
N GLN A 130 1.54 -8.80 1.02
CA GLN A 130 2.25 -9.99 1.48
C GLN A 130 3.13 -10.58 0.37
N PHE A 131 2.55 -10.83 -0.81
CA PHE A 131 3.26 -11.42 -1.96
C PHE A 131 4.52 -10.62 -2.32
N LEU A 132 4.38 -9.31 -2.49
CA LEU A 132 5.51 -8.45 -2.84
C LEU A 132 6.57 -8.38 -1.74
N PHE A 133 6.17 -8.30 -0.46
CA PHE A 133 7.11 -8.28 0.66
C PHE A 133 7.97 -9.54 0.69
N GLU A 134 7.33 -10.71 0.59
CA GLU A 134 7.98 -12.02 0.57
C GLU A 134 9.01 -12.12 -0.55
N ARG A 135 8.68 -11.63 -1.76
CA ARG A 135 9.60 -11.68 -2.91
C ARG A 135 10.72 -10.65 -2.81
N THR A 136 10.44 -9.47 -2.26
CA THR A 136 11.44 -8.39 -2.09
C THR A 136 12.56 -8.86 -1.16
N PHE A 137 12.21 -9.48 -0.03
CA PHE A 137 13.18 -9.87 0.99
C PHE A 137 13.53 -11.36 1.00
N ARG A 138 12.92 -12.16 0.10
CA ARG A 138 13.04 -13.63 0.06
C ARG A 138 12.67 -14.29 1.39
N LEU A 139 11.61 -13.78 2.00
CA LEU A 139 11.02 -14.28 3.24
C LEU A 139 9.65 -14.91 2.96
N ARG A 140 9.09 -15.61 3.94
CA ARG A 140 7.70 -16.08 3.91
C ARG A 140 7.04 -15.84 5.25
N PHE A 141 5.80 -15.35 5.22
CA PHE A 141 5.00 -15.27 6.44
C PHE A 141 4.42 -16.66 6.74
N ILE A 142 4.34 -16.99 8.04
CA ILE A 142 3.76 -18.26 8.49
C ILE A 142 2.24 -18.28 8.26
N ARG A 143 1.59 -17.15 8.55
CA ARG A 143 0.16 -16.96 8.36
C ARG A 143 -0.09 -16.00 7.20
N PRO A 144 -1.07 -16.32 6.34
CA PRO A 144 -1.45 -15.40 5.30
C PRO A 144 -2.09 -14.12 5.86
N PHE A 145 -1.91 -13.01 5.14
CA PHE A 145 -2.58 -11.76 5.48
C PHE A 145 -4.07 -11.84 5.16
N MET A 146 -4.91 -11.22 5.98
CA MET A 146 -6.36 -11.22 5.79
C MET A 146 -6.84 -9.80 5.50
N GLN A 147 -7.75 -9.67 4.54
CA GLN A 147 -8.35 -8.37 4.20
C GLN A 147 -9.52 -8.11 5.15
N TYR A 148 -9.43 -7.03 5.94
CA TYR A 148 -10.50 -6.59 6.83
C TYR A 148 -11.00 -5.21 6.38
N ASN A 149 -12.08 -5.18 5.62
CA ASN A 149 -12.64 -3.95 5.06
C ASN A 149 -13.59 -3.22 6.02
N SER A 150 -14.18 -3.93 6.99
CA SER A 150 -15.01 -3.37 8.06
C SER A 150 -14.14 -2.60 9.07
N THR A 151 -13.67 -1.42 8.65
CA THR A 151 -12.84 -0.53 9.46
C THR A 151 -13.67 0.56 10.10
N ARG A 152 -13.13 1.22 11.13
CA ARG A 152 -13.81 2.38 11.77
C ARG A 152 -14.06 3.56 10.81
N ALA A 153 -13.36 3.60 9.68
CA ALA A 153 -13.60 4.57 8.62
C ALA A 153 -14.81 4.18 7.74
N ALA A 154 -14.99 2.89 7.46
CA ALA A 154 -16.11 2.39 6.64
C ALA A 154 -17.48 2.53 7.33
N GLY A 155 -17.52 2.58 8.66
CA GLY A 155 -18.75 2.77 9.42
C GLY A 155 -19.20 4.22 9.60
N VAL A 156 -18.64 5.17 8.83
CA VAL A 156 -19.03 6.59 8.89
C VAL A 156 -19.91 6.90 7.69
N ASP A 157 -21.17 7.22 7.95
CA ASP A 157 -22.06 7.74 6.91
C ASP A 157 -21.65 9.18 6.57
N LEU A 158 -21.32 9.43 5.32
CA LEU A 158 -20.77 10.69 4.83
C LEU A 158 -21.52 11.11 3.57
N ASP A 159 -21.96 12.36 3.55
CA ASP A 159 -22.46 12.97 2.34
C ASP A 159 -21.29 13.32 1.39
N ASN A 160 -21.59 13.41 0.10
CA ASN A 160 -20.59 13.68 -0.93
C ASN A 160 -19.83 15.00 -0.70
N THR A 161 -20.46 16.01 -0.09
CA THR A 161 -19.80 17.31 0.14
C THR A 161 -18.73 17.19 1.23
N THR A 162 -19.00 16.40 2.27
CA THR A 162 -17.99 16.10 3.31
C THR A 162 -16.82 15.32 2.72
N VAL A 163 -17.07 14.35 1.83
CA VAL A 163 -15.97 13.58 1.23
C VAL A 163 -15.11 14.45 0.33
N GLN A 164 -15.71 15.26 -0.54
CA GLN A 164 -14.99 16.22 -1.37
C GLN A 164 -14.13 17.15 -0.51
N ARG A 165 -14.66 17.62 0.63
CA ARG A 165 -13.89 18.45 1.55
C ARG A 165 -12.68 17.74 2.14
N ILE A 166 -12.80 16.46 2.48
CA ILE A 166 -11.67 15.65 2.97
C ILE A 166 -10.64 15.44 1.87
N GLU A 167 -11.06 15.20 0.62
CA GLU A 167 -10.18 15.10 -0.53
C GLU A 167 -9.38 16.40 -0.75
N GLU A 168 -10.02 17.57 -0.67
CA GLU A 168 -9.36 18.89 -0.75
C GLU A 168 -8.31 19.07 0.36
N LEU A 169 -8.65 18.74 1.61
CA LEU A 169 -7.70 18.82 2.74
C LEU A 169 -6.51 17.86 2.60
N ASN A 170 -6.64 16.84 1.76
CA ASN A 170 -5.65 15.80 1.51
C ASN A 170 -5.22 15.74 0.04
N GLU A 171 -5.28 16.85 -0.69
CA GLU A 171 -5.02 16.87 -2.15
C GLU A 171 -3.68 16.24 -2.55
N LEU A 172 -2.61 16.47 -1.78
CA LEU A 172 -1.28 15.92 -2.06
C LEU A 172 -1.24 14.43 -1.74
N ASP A 173 -1.90 14.01 -0.67
CA ASP A 173 -2.06 12.60 -0.33
C ASP A 173 -2.88 11.86 -1.40
N MET A 174 -3.90 12.49 -2.00
CA MET A 174 -4.65 11.93 -3.14
C MET A 174 -3.73 11.67 -4.33
N GLU A 175 -2.94 12.68 -4.74
CA GLU A 175 -1.99 12.54 -5.84
C GLU A 175 -0.87 11.52 -5.54
N LEU A 176 -0.38 11.47 -4.30
CA LEU A 176 0.63 10.51 -3.88
C LEU A 176 0.06 9.08 -3.90
N TYR A 177 -1.18 8.90 -3.42
CA TYR A 177 -1.81 7.60 -3.33
C TYR A 177 -2.13 7.02 -4.71
N ASP A 178 -2.61 7.85 -5.65
CA ASP A 178 -2.79 7.44 -7.05
C ASP A 178 -1.46 6.96 -7.66
N TYR A 179 -0.39 7.75 -7.49
CA TYR A 179 0.96 7.35 -7.92
C TYR A 179 1.41 6.03 -7.28
N ALA A 180 1.20 5.89 -5.97
CA ALA A 180 1.60 4.71 -5.21
C ALA A 180 0.83 3.46 -5.67
N ARG A 181 -0.48 3.59 -5.92
CA ARG A 181 -1.34 2.53 -6.43
C ARG A 181 -0.83 2.01 -7.76
N ASP A 182 -0.58 2.90 -8.71
CA ASP A 182 -0.13 2.51 -10.05
C ASP A 182 1.25 1.83 -9.99
N LEU A 183 2.19 2.41 -9.25
CA LEU A 183 3.52 1.83 -9.06
C LEU A 183 3.46 0.46 -8.36
N PHE A 184 2.60 0.31 -7.36
CA PHE A 184 2.41 -0.95 -6.64
C PHE A 184 1.85 -2.04 -7.55
N GLN A 185 0.84 -1.71 -8.37
CA GLN A 185 0.27 -2.64 -9.33
C GLN A 185 1.29 -3.08 -10.38
N GLN A 186 2.08 -2.15 -10.91
CA GLN A 186 3.18 -2.46 -11.85
C GLN A 186 4.22 -3.40 -11.20
N ARG A 187 4.65 -3.10 -9.98
CA ARG A 187 5.59 -3.98 -9.23
C ARG A 187 5.03 -5.37 -9.02
N TYR A 188 3.75 -5.48 -8.66
CA TYR A 188 3.06 -6.76 -8.47
C TYR A 188 3.01 -7.56 -9.78
N GLN A 189 2.53 -6.94 -10.87
CA GLN A 189 2.42 -7.59 -12.18
C GLN A 189 3.78 -8.06 -12.70
N TYR A 190 4.80 -7.18 -12.65
CA TYR A 190 6.16 -7.52 -13.06
C TYR A 190 6.68 -8.74 -12.28
N THR A 191 6.57 -8.71 -10.95
CA THR A 191 7.07 -9.79 -10.09
C THR A 191 6.34 -11.11 -10.36
N ARG A 192 5.02 -11.08 -10.56
CA ARG A 192 4.22 -12.26 -10.93
C ARG A 192 4.61 -12.83 -12.29
N GLN A 193 4.85 -11.98 -13.29
CA GLN A 193 5.30 -12.42 -14.62
C GLN A 193 6.68 -13.09 -14.56
N GLN A 194 7.62 -12.54 -13.79
CA GLN A 194 8.93 -13.15 -13.59
C GLN A 194 8.83 -14.52 -12.92
N GLU A 195 8.00 -14.66 -11.89
CA GLU A 195 7.78 -15.93 -11.19
C GLU A 195 7.18 -16.99 -12.13
N ARG A 196 6.17 -16.63 -12.92
CA ARG A 196 5.58 -17.52 -13.94
C ARG A 196 6.61 -17.96 -14.98
N ARG A 197 7.46 -17.04 -15.46
CA ARG A 197 8.53 -17.35 -16.42
C ARG A 197 9.54 -18.33 -15.83
N GLN A 198 9.97 -18.10 -14.59
CA GLN A 198 10.90 -18.99 -13.90
C GLN A 198 10.30 -20.39 -13.70
N GLN A 199 9.01 -20.47 -13.36
CA GLN A 199 8.33 -21.76 -13.21
C GLN A 199 8.26 -22.52 -14.53
N ARG A 200 7.93 -21.86 -15.65
CA ARG A 200 7.92 -22.47 -16.99
C ARG A 200 9.29 -23.05 -17.37
N ILE A 201 10.36 -22.30 -17.12
CA ILE A 201 11.74 -22.75 -17.37
C ILE A 201 12.07 -23.99 -16.53
N LYS A 202 11.73 -23.97 -15.23
CA LYS A 202 11.95 -25.12 -14.33
C LYS A 202 11.19 -26.37 -14.80
N ASN A 203 9.93 -26.21 -15.19
CA ASN A 203 9.10 -27.31 -15.69
C ASN A 203 9.70 -27.92 -16.98
N HIS A 204 10.15 -27.08 -17.93
CA HIS A 204 10.82 -27.57 -19.14
C HIS A 204 12.14 -28.30 -18.85
N LEU A 205 12.97 -27.78 -17.94
CA LEU A 205 14.22 -28.44 -17.55
C LEU A 205 13.95 -29.81 -16.90
N GLN A 206 12.95 -29.90 -16.01
CA GLN A 206 12.56 -31.16 -15.38
C GLN A 206 12.06 -32.20 -16.40
N GLN A 207 11.25 -31.78 -17.38
CA GLN A 207 10.81 -32.66 -18.47
C GLN A 207 11.98 -33.14 -19.35
N SER A 208 12.96 -32.27 -19.63
CA SER A 208 14.15 -32.65 -20.41
C SER A 208 15.05 -33.66 -19.67
N HIS A 209 15.17 -33.55 -18.35
CA HIS A 209 15.91 -34.51 -17.52
C HIS A 209 15.19 -35.85 -17.38
N GLN A 210 13.84 -35.88 -17.38
CA GLN A 210 13.07 -37.12 -17.41
C GLN A 210 13.12 -37.81 -18.78
N GLY A 211 13.30 -37.06 -19.88
CA GLY A 211 13.47 -37.61 -21.23
C GLY A 211 14.84 -38.25 -21.52
N LEU A 212 15.86 -37.98 -20.71
CA LEU A 212 17.21 -38.56 -20.82
C LEU A 212 17.43 -39.78 -19.89
N GLY A 213 16.39 -40.23 -19.17
CA GLY A 213 16.47 -41.28 -18.15
C GLY A 213 15.87 -42.64 -18.51
N LEU A 214 15.44 -42.89 -19.76
CA LEU A 214 14.88 -44.19 -20.17
C LEU A 214 15.50 -44.66 -21.49
N GLY A 215 16.81 -44.89 -21.47
CA GLY A 215 17.47 -45.81 -22.36
C GLY A 215 17.65 -47.15 -21.65
N VAL A 216 17.07 -48.21 -22.25
CA VAL A 216 17.18 -49.63 -21.91
C VAL A 216 16.17 -50.15 -20.88
N ASN A 217 15.04 -50.68 -21.37
CA ASN A 217 14.77 -52.11 -21.20
C ASN A 217 13.83 -52.68 -22.27
N LEU A 218 14.24 -53.86 -22.71
CA LEU A 218 13.75 -54.71 -23.78
C LEU A 218 12.42 -55.41 -23.40
N TRP A 219 11.55 -55.53 -24.40
CA TRP A 219 10.45 -56.50 -24.59
C TRP A 219 9.10 -56.40 -23.85
N PRO A 220 7.98 -56.67 -24.56
CA PRO A 220 6.65 -56.78 -23.99
C PRO A 220 6.32 -58.23 -23.61
N SER A 221 5.61 -58.43 -22.51
CA SER A 221 4.90 -59.69 -22.24
C SER A 221 3.57 -59.42 -21.56
N HIS A 222 2.56 -60.10 -22.08
CA HIS A 222 1.17 -60.09 -21.67
C HIS A 222 0.95 -60.37 -20.18
N GLY A 223 -0.10 -59.78 -19.61
CA GLY A 223 -0.87 -60.46 -18.56
C GLY A 223 -1.55 -59.59 -17.51
N ARG A 224 -2.88 -59.56 -17.61
CA ARG A 224 -3.87 -59.62 -16.52
C ARG A 224 -4.22 -58.38 -15.68
N GLN A 225 -5.53 -58.14 -15.64
CA GLN A 225 -6.29 -57.33 -14.71
C GLN A 225 -6.07 -57.75 -13.24
N SER A 226 -5.96 -56.77 -12.34
CA SER A 226 -6.81 -56.74 -11.13
C SER A 226 -6.95 -55.32 -10.58
N SER A 227 -8.17 -55.03 -10.16
CA SER A 227 -8.59 -53.93 -9.28
C SER A 227 -7.80 -53.89 -7.98
N VAL A 228 -7.61 -52.69 -7.41
CA VAL A 228 -7.94 -52.32 -6.02
C VAL A 228 -7.75 -50.80 -5.85
N SER A 229 -8.73 -50.22 -5.17
CA SER A 229 -8.91 -48.87 -4.66
C SER A 229 -7.85 -48.41 -3.65
N THR A 230 -7.47 -47.13 -3.66
CA THR A 230 -7.44 -46.29 -2.43
C THR A 230 -7.26 -44.80 -2.74
N LEU A 231 -8.26 -44.04 -2.28
CA LEU A 231 -8.20 -42.77 -1.54
C LEU A 231 -7.60 -41.53 -2.22
N GLU A 232 -8.53 -40.64 -2.53
CA GLU A 232 -8.41 -39.22 -2.84
C GLU A 232 -7.89 -38.44 -1.62
N ASP A 233 -6.96 -37.52 -1.85
CA ASP A 233 -6.85 -36.26 -1.09
C ASP A 233 -6.09 -35.26 -1.97
N GLY A 234 -6.86 -34.45 -2.69
CA GLY A 234 -6.36 -33.39 -3.56
C GLY A 234 -7.27 -32.17 -3.42
N GLU A 235 -6.98 -31.32 -2.44
CA GLU A 235 -7.60 -30.00 -2.33
C GLU A 235 -7.15 -29.12 -3.51
N GLY A 236 -7.99 -29.07 -4.54
CA GLY A 236 -7.86 -28.13 -5.64
C GLY A 236 -8.32 -26.74 -5.20
N GLU A 237 -7.38 -25.79 -5.11
CA GLU A 237 -7.72 -24.38 -5.11
C GLU A 237 -8.35 -24.02 -6.46
N ARG A 238 -9.61 -23.59 -6.43
CA ARG A 238 -10.33 -23.10 -7.61
C ARG A 238 -9.68 -21.81 -8.08
N GLU A 239 -9.13 -21.87 -9.29
CA GLU A 239 -8.71 -20.71 -10.08
C GLU A 239 -9.95 -19.94 -10.55
N GLU A 240 -10.08 -18.67 -10.14
CA GLU A 240 -10.89 -17.71 -10.89
C GLU A 240 -10.17 -17.42 -12.21
N GLY A 241 -10.78 -17.84 -13.31
CA GLY A 241 -10.29 -17.59 -14.66
C GLY A 241 -10.44 -16.12 -15.02
N GLU A 242 -9.34 -15.49 -15.39
CA GLU A 242 -9.36 -14.29 -16.22
C GLU A 242 -8.97 -14.68 -17.64
N GLU A 243 -9.95 -14.62 -18.54
CA GLU A 243 -9.81 -14.70 -19.98
C GLU A 243 -8.80 -13.68 -20.50
N GLY A 244 -7.93 -14.13 -21.40
CA GLY A 244 -7.04 -13.26 -22.16
C GLY A 244 -7.70 -12.76 -23.44
N GLY A 245 -7.62 -11.45 -23.67
CA GLY A 245 -7.90 -10.81 -24.96
C GLY A 245 -7.35 -9.37 -25.00
N ARG A 246 -6.30 -9.16 -25.82
CA ARG A 246 -5.73 -7.85 -26.26
C ARG A 246 -6.84 -6.89 -26.73
N THR A 247 -6.76 -5.56 -26.58
CA THR A 247 -5.74 -4.61 -27.08
C THR A 247 -5.97 -3.22 -26.45
N GLU A 248 -4.88 -2.48 -26.24
CA GLU A 248 -4.75 -1.00 -26.12
C GLU A 248 -5.98 -0.15 -25.74
N GLU A 249 -5.95 0.41 -24.52
CA GLU A 249 -6.25 1.83 -24.35
C GLU A 249 -5.34 2.43 -23.26
N ALA A 250 -4.64 3.49 -23.64
CA ALA A 250 -3.80 4.29 -22.79
C ALA A 250 -4.67 5.19 -21.91
N GLY A 251 -4.36 5.24 -20.61
CA GLY A 251 -4.63 6.39 -19.76
C GLY A 251 -6.08 6.90 -19.72
N SER A 252 -6.98 6.16 -19.09
CA SER A 252 -8.22 6.72 -18.57
C SER A 252 -8.28 6.48 -17.06
N ARG A 253 -8.28 7.59 -16.30
CA ARG A 253 -8.61 7.61 -14.88
C ARG A 253 -10.00 6.98 -14.73
N LEU A 254 -10.16 6.05 -13.80
CA LEU A 254 -11.51 5.66 -13.37
C LEU A 254 -12.20 6.92 -12.79
N PRO A 255 -13.46 7.22 -13.18
CA PRO A 255 -14.20 8.34 -12.61
C PRO A 255 -14.31 8.20 -11.10
N THR A 256 -14.16 9.31 -10.37
CA THR A 256 -14.22 9.37 -8.90
C THR A 256 -15.50 8.74 -8.33
N GLU A 257 -16.59 8.73 -9.10
CA GLU A 257 -17.87 8.11 -8.73
C GLU A 257 -17.79 6.57 -8.57
N ASP A 258 -17.00 5.86 -9.37
CA ASP A 258 -16.84 4.40 -9.23
C ASP A 258 -15.97 4.02 -8.02
N TYR A 259 -15.06 4.92 -7.61
CA TYR A 259 -14.26 4.78 -6.40
C TYR A 259 -15.12 4.97 -5.15
N MET A 260 -15.99 5.98 -5.15
CA MET A 260 -16.92 6.29 -4.07
C MET A 260 -17.98 5.20 -3.87
N ASN A 261 -18.49 4.62 -4.96
CA ASN A 261 -19.45 3.51 -4.89
C ASN A 261 -18.85 2.25 -4.25
N GLN A 262 -17.54 2.05 -4.30
CA GLN A 262 -16.88 0.92 -3.61
C GLN A 262 -16.67 1.17 -2.11
N ILE A 263 -16.61 2.43 -1.68
CA ILE A 263 -16.40 2.82 -0.28
C ILE A 263 -17.73 3.01 0.47
N ILE A 264 -18.76 3.55 -0.19
CA ILE A 264 -20.05 3.90 0.44
C ILE A 264 -21.06 2.73 0.44
N ASN A 265 -21.04 1.84 -0.56
CA ASN A 265 -22.07 0.80 -0.71
C ASN A 265 -21.62 -0.64 -0.35
N ARG A 266 -20.71 -0.82 0.62
CA ARG A 266 -20.34 -2.16 1.16
C ARG A 266 -20.13 -2.20 2.66
#